data_AF-A0A3A3D9J3-F1
#
_entry.id   AF-A0A3A3D9J3-F1
#
_cell.length_a   1.000
_cell.length_b   1.000
_cell.length_c   1.000
_cell.angle_alpha   90.00
_cell.angle_beta   90.00
_cell.angle_gamma   90.00
#
_symmetry.space_group_name_H-M   'P 1'
#
loop_
_entity.id
_entity.type
_entity.pdbx_description
1 polymer ?
#
loop_
_entity_poly.entity_id
_entity_poly.type
_entity_poly.pdbx_seq_one_letter_code
_entity_poly.pdbx_strand_id
1 'polypeptide(L)'
;MLSPATGSRWARAIRQHGDAVPAPQGRPRGRGKLAPHQAFLEELVAQDPDITLYERRDALAMAEGVKVHHSSIAALLKRLGFTYKRNCWRPLNSTAPV
;
A
#
# COMPACT_ATOMS: atom_id res chain seq x y z
N MET A 1 35.75 8.35 14.48
CA MET A 1 35.62 8.17 15.95
C MET A 1 34.14 8.04 16.30
N LEU A 2 33.78 7.07 17.14
CA LEU A 2 32.43 6.91 17.69
C LEU A 2 32.28 7.77 18.95
N SER A 3 31.11 8.37 19.16
CA SER A 3 30.86 9.11 20.41
C SER A 3 30.78 8.15 21.61
N PRO A 4 31.23 8.55 22.82
CA PRO A 4 31.19 7.71 24.02
C PRO A 4 29.80 7.14 24.29
N ALA A 5 28.75 7.95 24.10
CA ALA A 5 27.36 7.52 24.27
C ALA A 5 26.95 6.40 23.30
N THR A 6 27.46 6.41 22.07
CA THR A 6 27.16 5.36 21.08
C THR A 6 27.86 4.05 21.44
N GLY A 7 29.12 4.12 21.90
CA GLY A 7 29.84 2.96 22.41
C GLY A 7 29.12 2.28 23.57
N SER A 8 28.63 3.07 24.54
CA SER A 8 27.84 2.53 25.68
C SER A 8 26.54 1.85 25.24
N ARG A 9 25.82 2.41 24.26
CA ARG A 9 24.60 1.80 23.70
C ARG A 9 24.90 0.48 23.01
N TRP A 10 25.98 0.40 22.25
CA TRP A 10 26.40 -0.83 21.55
C TRP A 10 26.83 -1.92 22.52
N ALA A 11 27.66 -1.59 23.51
CA ALA A 11 28.07 -2.55 24.54
C ALA A 11 26.86 -3.10 25.32
N ARG A 12 25.87 -2.25 25.61
CA ARG A 12 24.61 -2.69 26.22
C ARG A 12 23.81 -3.61 25.29
N ALA A 13 23.66 -3.25 24.01
CA ALA A 13 22.92 -4.06 23.04
C ALA A 13 23.52 -5.48 22.92
N ILE A 14 24.85 -5.58 22.80
CA ILE A 14 25.55 -6.87 22.71
C ILE A 14 25.31 -7.72 23.96
N ARG A 15 25.36 -7.12 25.15
CA ARG A 15 25.08 -7.85 26.42
C ARG A 15 23.63 -8.32 26.53
N GLN A 16 22.68 -7.59 25.94
CA GLN A 16 21.25 -7.86 26.07
C GLN A 16 20.71 -8.78 24.96
N HIS A 17 21.21 -8.64 23.74
CA HIS A 17 20.66 -9.26 22.53
C HIS A 17 21.69 -10.11 21.77
N GLY A 18 22.96 -10.12 22.18
CA GLY A 18 24.05 -10.84 21.51
C GLY A 18 24.66 -10.10 20.33
N ASP A 19 24.02 -9.03 19.85
CA ASP A 19 24.51 -8.18 18.75
C ASP A 19 24.19 -6.69 18.97
N ALA A 20 24.72 -5.85 18.10
CA ALA A 20 24.43 -4.42 18.04
C ALA A 20 23.78 -4.05 16.69
N VAL A 21 22.88 -4.89 16.19
CA VAL A 21 22.18 -4.60 14.93
C VAL A 21 21.27 -3.38 15.12
N PRO A 22 21.31 -2.38 14.22
CA PRO A 22 20.42 -1.23 14.31
C PRO A 22 18.96 -1.66 14.24
N ALA A 23 18.14 -1.13 15.13
CA ALA A 23 16.70 -1.33 15.08
C ALA A 23 16.12 -0.76 13.76
N PRO A 24 15.01 -1.32 13.24
CA PRO A 24 14.34 -0.80 12.06
C PRO A 24 14.03 0.69 12.23
N GLN A 25 14.63 1.52 11.37
CA GLN A 25 14.44 2.96 11.41
C GLN A 25 13.22 3.38 10.57
N GLY A 26 12.42 4.29 11.10
CA GLY A 26 11.29 4.89 10.39
C GLY A 26 9.91 4.37 10.83
N ARG A 27 8.88 4.72 10.06
CA ARG A 27 7.49 4.37 10.39
C ARG A 27 7.25 2.87 10.19
N PRO A 28 6.65 2.16 11.16
CA PRO A 28 6.27 0.77 10.99
C PRO A 28 5.39 0.56 9.74
N ARG A 29 5.70 -0.48 8.96
CA ARG A 29 4.89 -0.89 7.81
C ARG A 29 3.48 -1.27 8.27
N GLY A 30 2.49 -1.10 7.40
CA GLY A 30 1.12 -1.53 7.68
C GLY A 30 0.31 -0.66 8.65
N ARG A 31 0.89 0.39 9.25
CA ARG A 31 0.15 1.28 10.16
C ARG A 31 -0.23 2.58 9.47
N GLY A 32 -1.51 2.73 9.13
CA GLY A 32 -2.06 3.93 8.48
C GLY A 32 -3.59 3.96 8.53
N LYS A 33 -4.19 5.10 8.18
CA LYS A 33 -5.65 5.31 8.22
C LYS A 33 -6.42 4.27 7.39
N LEU A 34 -5.81 3.73 6.34
CA LEU A 34 -6.40 2.72 5.45
C LEU A 34 -6.14 1.27 5.89
N ALA A 35 -5.34 1.03 6.93
CA ALA A 35 -4.99 -0.33 7.34
C ALA A 35 -6.20 -1.17 7.77
N PRO A 36 -7.20 -0.64 8.51
CA PRO A 36 -8.41 -1.39 8.84
C PRO A 36 -9.30 -1.67 7.63
N HIS A 37 -9.18 -0.87 6.58
CA HIS A 37 -10.06 -0.84 5.40
C HIS A 37 -9.44 -1.53 4.19
N GLN A 38 -8.38 -2.30 4.41
CA GLN A 38 -7.66 -2.98 3.34
C GLN A 38 -8.55 -4.03 2.66
N ALA A 39 -9.25 -4.85 3.45
CA ALA A 39 -10.13 -5.89 2.95
C ALA A 39 -11.28 -5.32 2.12
N PHE A 40 -11.85 -4.19 2.54
CA PHE A 40 -12.88 -3.48 1.78
C PHE A 40 -12.37 -3.05 0.40
N LEU A 41 -11.16 -2.47 0.34
CA LEU A 41 -10.57 -2.05 -0.93
C LEU A 41 -10.20 -3.25 -1.83
N GLU A 42 -9.78 -4.37 -1.25
CA GLU A 42 -9.52 -5.61 -2.00
C GLU A 42 -10.81 -6.18 -2.60
N GLU A 43 -11.89 -6.21 -1.82
CA GLU A 43 -13.20 -6.67 -2.28
C GLU A 43 -13.78 -5.76 -3.37
N LEU A 44 -13.68 -4.44 -3.18
CA LEU A 44 -14.14 -3.47 -4.18
C LEU A 44 -13.41 -3.64 -5.53
N VAL A 45 -12.10 -3.90 -5.50
CA VAL A 45 -11.32 -4.16 -6.72
C VAL A 45 -11.66 -5.52 -7.35
N ALA A 46 -12.01 -6.52 -6.53
CA ALA A 46 -12.43 -7.82 -7.03
C ALA A 46 -13.80 -7.77 -7.71
N GLN A 47 -14.73 -6.96 -7.18
CA GLN A 47 -16.06 -6.75 -7.74
C GLN A 47 -16.02 -5.91 -9.03
N ASP A 48 -15.26 -4.81 -9.02
CA ASP A 48 -15.09 -3.93 -10.17
C ASP A 48 -13.61 -3.55 -10.34
N PRO A 49 -12.87 -4.21 -11.26
CA PRO A 49 -11.46 -3.90 -11.48
C PRO A 49 -11.24 -2.54 -12.16
N ASP A 50 -12.24 -2.04 -12.90
CA ASP A 50 -12.14 -0.81 -13.71
C ASP A 50 -12.61 0.45 -12.95
N ILE A 51 -13.17 0.29 -11.74
CA ILE A 51 -13.55 1.42 -10.88
C ILE A 51 -12.38 2.38 -10.65
N THR A 52 -12.61 3.67 -10.87
CA THR A 52 -11.55 4.68 -10.81
C THR A 52 -11.09 4.92 -9.37
N LEU A 53 -9.87 5.47 -9.20
CA LEU A 53 -9.35 5.80 -7.87
C LEU A 53 -10.20 6.86 -7.13
N TYR A 54 -10.89 7.73 -7.85
CA TYR A 54 -11.77 8.75 -7.28
C TYR A 54 -13.07 8.13 -6.76
N GLU A 55 -13.66 7.23 -7.51
CA GLU A 55 -14.84 6.48 -7.07
C GLU A 55 -14.52 5.60 -5.87
N ARG A 56 -13.35 4.94 -5.83
CA ARG A 56 -12.89 4.18 -4.65
C ARG A 56 -12.77 5.08 -3.41
N ARG A 57 -12.28 6.31 -3.57
CA ARG A 57 -12.21 7.30 -2.48
C ARG A 57 -13.61 7.64 -1.98
N ASP A 58 -14.54 7.91 -2.90
CA ASP A 58 -15.88 8.35 -2.55
C ASP A 58 -16.68 7.21 -1.91
N ALA A 59 -16.55 5.98 -2.43
CA ALA A 59 -17.09 4.77 -1.82
C ALA A 59 -16.58 4.57 -0.38
N LEU A 60 -15.28 4.76 -0.14
CA LEU A 60 -14.69 4.67 1.20
C LEU A 60 -15.22 5.77 2.15
N ALA A 61 -15.39 6.99 1.63
CA ALA A 61 -15.93 8.09 2.40
C ALA A 61 -17.42 7.87 2.75
N MET A 62 -18.20 7.28 1.85
CA MET A 62 -19.62 6.99 2.05
C MET A 62 -19.83 5.79 2.98
N ALA A 63 -19.09 4.69 2.79
CA ALA A 63 -19.28 3.46 3.54
C ALA A 63 -18.71 3.53 4.97
N GLU A 64 -17.54 4.17 5.13
CA GLU A 64 -16.78 4.10 6.40
C GLU A 64 -16.50 5.49 7.00
N GLY A 65 -16.90 6.58 6.34
CA GLY A 65 -16.64 7.95 6.80
C GLY A 65 -15.17 8.38 6.65
N VAL A 66 -14.36 7.59 5.94
CA VAL A 66 -12.91 7.79 5.87
C VAL A 66 -12.52 8.68 4.70
N LYS A 67 -12.23 9.95 5.02
CA LYS A 67 -11.64 10.88 4.04
C LYS A 67 -10.15 10.62 3.85
N VAL A 68 -9.76 10.21 2.64
CA VAL A 68 -8.36 10.01 2.22
C VAL A 68 -8.12 10.60 0.84
N HIS A 69 -6.86 10.90 0.52
CA HIS A 69 -6.48 11.29 -0.82
C HIS A 69 -6.37 10.05 -1.73
N HIS A 70 -6.74 10.18 -3.01
CA HIS A 70 -6.72 9.07 -3.98
C HIS A 70 -5.32 8.47 -4.16
N SER A 71 -4.26 9.26 -4.02
CA SER A 71 -2.87 8.76 -4.08
C SER A 71 -2.53 7.79 -2.94
N SER A 72 -3.14 7.95 -1.76
CA SER A 72 -2.95 7.02 -0.64
C SER A 72 -3.58 5.66 -0.94
N ILE A 73 -4.71 5.66 -1.64
CA ILE A 73 -5.38 4.43 -2.12
C ILE A 73 -4.50 3.76 -3.18
N ALA A 74 -3.99 4.53 -4.15
CA ALA A 74 -3.07 4.00 -5.18
C ALA A 74 -1.80 3.40 -4.55
N ALA A 75 -1.22 4.07 -3.56
CA ALA A 75 -0.04 3.58 -2.84
C ALA A 75 -0.33 2.29 -2.06
N LEU A 76 -1.51 2.17 -1.44
CA LEU A 76 -1.93 0.94 -0.78
C LEU A 76 -2.09 -0.20 -1.79
N LEU A 77 -2.82 0.02 -2.88
CA LEU A 77 -3.04 -1.00 -3.91
C LEU A 77 -1.72 -1.49 -4.53
N LYS A 78 -0.79 -0.57 -4.80
CA LYS A 78 0.55 -0.92 -5.26
C LYS A 78 1.31 -1.79 -4.24
N ARG A 79 1.16 -1.50 -2.94
CA ARG A 79 1.77 -2.32 -1.86
C ARG A 79 1.15 -3.72 -1.77
N LEU A 80 -0.11 -3.86 -2.13
CA LEU A 80 -0.82 -5.15 -2.18
C LEU A 80 -0.54 -5.95 -3.46
N GLY A 81 0.17 -5.35 -4.42
CA GLY A 81 0.53 -6.02 -5.69
C GLY A 81 -0.47 -5.80 -6.81
N PHE A 82 -1.48 -4.95 -6.64
CA PHE A 82 -2.39 -4.62 -7.73
C PHE A 82 -1.69 -3.74 -8.79
N THR A 83 -1.83 -4.15 -10.04
CA THR A 83 -1.37 -3.41 -11.21
C THR A 83 -2.54 -3.18 -12.16
N TYR A 84 -2.71 -1.94 -12.62
CA TYR A 84 -3.70 -1.64 -13.65
C TYR A 84 -3.14 -2.00 -15.03
N LYS A 85 -3.81 -2.92 -15.72
CA LYS A 85 -3.53 -3.21 -17.13
C LYS A 85 -4.52 -2.46 -17.99
N ARG A 86 -4.04 -1.51 -18.78
CA ARG A 86 -4.86 -0.89 -19.81
C ARG A 86 -5.22 -1.95 -20.85
N ASN A 87 -6.52 -2.09 -21.16
CA ASN A 87 -6.99 -3.04 -22.16
C ASN A 87 -6.25 -2.82 -23.48
N CYS A 88 -5.64 -3.89 -23.99
CA CYS A 88 -4.99 -3.89 -25.29
C CYS A 88 -6.08 -3.71 -26.33
N TRP A 89 -5.89 -2.75 -27.24
CA TRP A 89 -6.79 -2.56 -28.38
C TRP A 89 -7.06 -3.89 -29.08
N ARG A 90 -8.33 -4.31 -29.13
CA ARG A 90 -8.75 -5.42 -29.98
C ARG A 90 -9.20 -4.80 -31.31
N PRO A 91 -8.61 -5.18 -32.46
CA PRO A 91 -9.15 -4.74 -33.74
C PRO A 91 -10.59 -5.24 -33.88
N LEU A 92 -11.49 -4.37 -34.36
CA LEU A 92 -12.84 -4.77 -34.70
C LEU A 92 -12.76 -5.80 -35.84
N ASN A 93 -13.36 -6.98 -35.65
CA ASN A 93 -13.45 -7.97 -36.70
C ASN A 93 -14.37 -7.42 -37.81
N SER A 94 -13.78 -6.99 -38.92
CA SER A 94 -14.53 -6.66 -40.14
C SER A 94 -14.89 -7.97 -40.85
N THR A 95 -16.01 -8.58 -40.47
CA THR A 95 -16.62 -9.66 -41.26
C THR A 95 -18.13 -9.61 -41.08
N ALA A 96 -18.78 -8.72 -41.83
CA ALA A 96 -20.20 -8.85 -42.13
C ALA A 96 -20.30 -9.52 -43.51
N PRO A 97 -21.05 -10.63 -43.69
CA PRO A 97 -21.28 -11.18 -45.02
C PRO A 97 -22.21 -10.23 -45.80
N VAL A 98 -21.89 -10.09 -47.09
CA VAL A 98 -22.63 -9.30 -48.10
C VAL A 98 -23.92 -9.99 -48.49
#